data_AF-A0A952P0J6-F1
#
_entry.id   AF-A0A952P0J6-F1
#
_cell.length_a   1.000
_cell.length_b   1.000
_cell.length_c   1.000
_cell.angle_alpha   90.00
_cell.angle_beta   90.00
_cell.angle_gamma   90.00
#
_symmetry.space_group_name_H-M   'P 1'
#
loop_
_entity.id
_entity.type
_entity.pdbx_description
1 polymer ?
#
loop_
_entity_poly.entity_id
_entity_poly.type
_entity_poly.pdbx_seq_one_letter_code
_entity_poly.pdbx_strand_id
1 'polypeptide(L)'
;MFLRTRCPHCQKLYRIDTRDIKSSEPHFDCLVCETTFGFAYPAENPLNVKAKIVKAALLPSEKVTETRPLDVKSCPKCNTLNAKGSAQCGRCGVIFAQLENLPLDAKTGALPSLVRAWQELMGDYDNLAKHMAFVHRCEDLQALPYALKKYRDLKDVQPQDEIADEMLHRVLGGRLKRPAAWLSKHPAVKTALSRVHWARIRKISPWAVSGLLILLGLTTPSLKNLAGIGASLLFITFGLHLFFKGRIELSDFW
;
A
#
# COMPACT_ATOMS: atom_id res chain seq x y z
N MET A 1 -33.34 -18.74 24.52
CA MET A 1 -33.59 -17.44 23.87
C MET A 1 -32.34 -16.60 24.08
N PHE A 2 -31.99 -15.64 23.21
CA PHE A 2 -30.72 -14.89 23.36
C PHE A 2 -31.00 -13.41 23.62
N LEU A 3 -30.32 -12.87 24.61
CA LEU A 3 -30.25 -11.43 24.85
C LEU A 3 -29.01 -10.85 24.19
N ARG A 4 -29.13 -9.62 23.69
CA ARG A 4 -28.01 -8.84 23.18
C ARG A 4 -27.81 -7.62 24.06
N THR A 5 -26.60 -7.48 24.59
CA THR A 5 -26.21 -6.32 25.41
C THR A 5 -24.83 -5.84 25.00
N ARG A 6 -24.55 -4.56 25.18
CA ARG A 6 -23.21 -3.99 24.92
C ARG A 6 -22.56 -3.61 26.23
N CYS A 7 -21.26 -3.85 26.32
CA CYS A 7 -20.48 -3.32 27.43
C CYS A 7 -20.57 -1.78 27.42
N PRO A 8 -20.97 -1.13 28.52
CA PRO A 8 -21.10 0.33 28.59
C PRO A 8 -19.77 1.08 28.48
N HIS A 9 -18.63 0.40 28.71
CA HIS A 9 -17.29 1.00 28.63
C HIS A 9 -16.66 0.88 27.22
N CYS A 10 -16.56 -0.33 26.66
CA CYS A 10 -15.89 -0.57 25.37
C CYS A 10 -16.84 -0.86 24.18
N GLN A 11 -18.15 -0.83 24.40
CA GLN A 11 -19.20 -1.08 23.40
C GLN A 11 -19.21 -2.47 22.72
N LYS A 12 -18.37 -3.41 23.20
CA LYS A 12 -18.37 -4.81 22.74
C LYS A 12 -19.75 -5.44 22.93
N LEU A 13 -20.26 -6.07 21.86
CA LEU A 13 -21.56 -6.74 21.85
C LEU A 13 -21.42 -8.16 22.44
N TYR A 14 -22.26 -8.46 23.42
CA TYR A 14 -22.41 -9.77 24.04
C TYR A 14 -23.76 -10.37 23.65
N ARG A 15 -23.74 -11.68 23.36
CA ARG A 15 -24.94 -12.49 23.14
C ARG A 15 -25.01 -13.50 24.27
N ILE A 16 -25.98 -13.33 25.16
CA ILE A 16 -26.14 -14.11 26.39
C ILE A 16 -27.33 -15.04 26.21
N ASP A 17 -27.17 -16.33 26.52
CA ASP A 17 -28.31 -17.25 26.56
C ASP A 17 -29.14 -16.98 27.81
N THR A 18 -30.45 -16.82 27.65
CA THR A 18 -31.37 -16.57 28.77
C THR A 18 -31.37 -17.71 29.79
N ARG A 19 -30.94 -18.92 29.40
CA ARG A 19 -30.83 -20.08 30.29
C ARG A 19 -29.70 -19.95 31.33
N ASP A 20 -28.71 -19.11 31.05
CA ASP A 20 -27.55 -18.91 31.92
C ASP A 20 -27.81 -17.84 33.00
N ILE A 21 -28.96 -17.14 32.93
CA ILE A 21 -29.33 -16.07 33.86
C ILE A 21 -30.10 -16.68 35.04
N LYS A 22 -29.46 -16.67 36.22
CA LYS A 22 -30.04 -17.19 37.47
C LYS A 22 -30.49 -16.12 38.47
N SER A 23 -30.25 -14.84 38.15
CA SER A 23 -30.52 -13.70 39.03
C SER A 23 -31.37 -12.65 38.29
N SER A 24 -32.12 -11.85 39.04
CA SER A 24 -32.81 -10.65 38.53
C SER A 24 -31.85 -9.55 38.09
N GLU A 25 -30.63 -9.55 38.63
CA GLU A 25 -29.54 -8.66 38.24
C GLU A 25 -28.30 -9.50 37.90
N PRO A 26 -28.21 -10.04 36.67
CA PRO A 26 -27.02 -10.76 36.25
C PRO A 26 -25.84 -9.81 36.02
N HIS A 27 -24.66 -10.25 36.46
CA HIS A 27 -23.41 -9.53 36.36
C HIS A 27 -22.48 -10.27 35.40
N PHE A 28 -21.80 -9.51 34.53
CA PHE A 28 -20.90 -10.04 33.53
C PHE A 28 -19.62 -9.23 33.47
N ASP A 29 -18.48 -9.90 33.38
CA ASP A 29 -17.19 -9.26 33.18
C ASP A 29 -16.89 -9.13 31.69
N CYS A 30 -16.54 -7.91 31.28
CA CYS A 30 -16.12 -7.69 29.91
C CYS A 30 -14.74 -8.30 29.65
N LEU A 31 -14.67 -9.37 28.86
CA LEU A 31 -13.42 -9.99 28.35
C LEU A 31 -12.42 -9.04 27.63
N VAL A 32 -12.71 -7.76 27.45
CA VAL A 32 -11.80 -6.80 26.78
C VAL A 32 -11.35 -5.69 27.72
N CYS A 33 -12.27 -5.11 28.49
CA CYS A 33 -11.96 -3.98 29.37
C CYS A 33 -12.12 -4.31 30.85
N GLU A 34 -12.36 -5.59 31.18
CA GLU A 34 -12.49 -6.15 32.53
C GLU A 34 -13.51 -5.42 33.42
N THR A 35 -14.35 -4.59 32.81
CA THR A 35 -15.41 -3.86 33.50
C THR A 35 -16.55 -4.82 33.77
N THR A 36 -16.95 -4.94 35.03
CA THR A 36 -18.15 -5.69 35.43
C THR A 36 -19.37 -4.84 35.13
N PHE A 37 -20.22 -5.33 34.23
CA PHE A 37 -21.47 -4.70 33.86
C PHE A 37 -22.66 -5.63 34.15
N GLY A 38 -23.79 -5.05 34.50
CA GLY A 38 -25.02 -5.77 34.79
C GLY A 38 -26.23 -5.08 34.18
N PHE A 39 -27.36 -5.78 34.13
CA PHE A 39 -28.63 -5.23 33.67
C PHE A 39 -29.78 -5.85 34.46
N ALA A 40 -30.95 -5.20 34.47
CA ALA A 40 -32.14 -5.78 35.07
C ALA A 40 -32.75 -6.84 34.14
N TYR A 41 -33.11 -8.00 34.70
CA TYR A 41 -33.79 -9.11 34.03
C TYR A 41 -35.14 -9.38 34.71
N PRO A 42 -36.25 -9.54 33.95
CA PRO A 42 -36.35 -9.57 32.49
C PRO A 42 -36.19 -8.19 31.84
N ALA A 43 -35.50 -8.13 30.70
CA ALA A 43 -35.29 -6.89 29.97
C ALA A 43 -36.50 -6.56 29.06
N GLU A 44 -36.90 -5.29 29.00
CA GLU A 44 -37.99 -4.80 28.13
C GLU A 44 -37.74 -5.08 26.65
N ASN A 45 -36.47 -5.02 26.21
CA ASN A 45 -36.08 -5.29 24.82
C ASN A 45 -34.93 -6.32 24.74
N PRO A 46 -35.20 -7.56 24.29
CA PRO A 46 -34.19 -8.61 24.26
C PRO A 46 -33.08 -8.39 23.21
N LEU A 47 -33.30 -7.52 22.23
CA LEU A 47 -32.34 -7.22 21.17
C LEU A 47 -31.35 -6.10 21.53
N ASN A 48 -31.65 -5.31 22.57
CA ASN A 48 -30.80 -4.21 23.01
C ASN A 48 -30.98 -3.91 24.50
N VAL A 49 -30.42 -4.77 25.34
CA VAL A 49 -30.47 -4.62 26.80
C VAL A 49 -29.44 -3.58 27.24
N LYS A 50 -29.90 -2.51 27.90
CA LYS A 50 -29.04 -1.46 28.45
C LYS A 50 -28.29 -1.95 29.69
N ALA A 51 -26.99 -2.16 29.56
CA ALA A 51 -26.12 -2.51 30.68
C ALA A 51 -25.63 -1.27 31.43
N LYS A 52 -25.47 -1.40 32.75
CA LYS A 52 -24.88 -0.42 33.66
C LYS A 52 -23.56 -0.96 34.20
N ILE A 53 -22.60 -0.07 34.46
CA ILE A 53 -21.34 -0.44 35.13
C ILE A 53 -21.64 -0.69 36.60
N VAL A 54 -21.31 -1.89 37.09
CA VAL A 54 -21.44 -2.24 38.52
C VAL A 54 -20.10 -2.06 39.23
N LYS A 55 -19.01 -2.43 38.55
CA LYS A 55 -17.65 -2.19 39.02
C LYS A 55 -16.82 -1.65 37.86
N ALA A 56 -16.43 -0.38 37.94
CA ALA A 56 -15.47 0.18 37.01
C ALA A 56 -14.13 -0.55 37.20
N ALA A 57 -13.49 -0.92 36.09
CA ALA A 57 -12.11 -1.38 36.15
C ALA A 57 -11.30 -0.28 36.85
N LEU A 58 -10.72 -0.59 38.01
CA LEU A 58 -9.72 0.26 38.63
C LEU A 58 -8.63 0.44 37.59
N LEU A 59 -8.47 1.67 37.08
CA LEU A 59 -7.32 2.04 36.28
C LEU A 59 -6.07 1.52 36.99
N PRO A 60 -5.27 0.65 36.38
CA PRO A 60 -3.99 0.28 36.95
C PRO A 60 -3.07 1.50 36.81
N SER A 61 -3.00 2.30 37.87
CA SER A 61 -1.75 2.99 38.21
C SER A 61 -0.71 1.91 38.43
N GLU A 62 0.38 1.96 37.66
CA GLU A 62 1.63 1.23 37.78
C GLU A 62 1.60 -0.03 38.68
N LYS A 63 1.39 -1.20 38.07
CA LYS A 63 2.09 -2.45 38.41
C LYS A 63 1.76 -3.49 37.34
N VAL A 64 2.61 -3.50 36.32
CA VAL A 64 2.66 -4.54 35.29
C VAL A 64 3.33 -5.77 35.92
N THR A 65 2.54 -6.78 36.27
CA THR A 65 3.03 -8.15 36.45
C THR A 65 2.40 -9.05 35.39
N GLU A 66 3.13 -9.17 34.29
CA GLU A 66 3.53 -10.46 33.70
C GLU A 66 2.42 -11.52 33.43
N THR A 67 1.62 -11.28 32.41
CA THR A 67 1.28 -12.35 31.46
C THR A 67 2.17 -12.16 30.24
N ARG A 68 2.95 -13.20 29.90
CA ARG A 68 3.96 -13.19 28.83
C ARG A 68 3.50 -12.34 27.65
N PRO A 69 4.25 -11.29 27.25
CA PRO A 69 3.96 -10.64 26.00
C PRO A 69 3.96 -11.75 24.95
N LEU A 70 2.88 -11.86 24.16
CA LEU A 70 3.03 -12.43 22.83
C LEU A 70 4.03 -11.51 22.17
N ASP A 71 5.27 -11.91 22.32
CA ASP A 71 6.46 -11.21 21.94
C ASP A 71 6.28 -11.08 20.43
N VAL A 72 5.92 -9.89 19.95
CA VAL A 72 5.64 -9.64 18.52
C VAL A 72 6.87 -8.94 17.98
N LYS A 73 7.51 -9.53 16.97
CA LYS A 73 8.61 -8.89 16.26
C LYS A 73 8.10 -8.27 14.98
N SER A 74 8.44 -7.00 14.77
CA SER A 74 8.20 -6.37 13.48
C SER A 74 9.18 -6.94 12.46
N CYS A 75 8.67 -7.27 11.27
CA CYS A 75 9.54 -7.61 10.16
C CYS A 75 10.25 -6.33 9.68
N PRO A 76 11.59 -6.27 9.70
CA PRO A 76 12.32 -5.07 9.28
C PRO A 76 12.21 -4.77 7.78
N LYS A 77 11.73 -5.72 6.95
CA LYS A 77 11.56 -5.54 5.50
C LYS A 77 10.21 -4.93 5.13
N CYS A 78 9.12 -5.37 5.76
CA CYS A 78 7.75 -4.97 5.40
C CYS A 78 6.93 -4.42 6.57
N ASN A 79 7.58 -4.18 7.71
CA ASN A 79 7.03 -3.68 8.96
C ASN A 79 5.79 -4.44 9.47
N THR A 80 5.62 -5.69 9.02
CA THR A 80 4.48 -6.52 9.41
C THR A 80 4.77 -7.17 10.74
N LEU A 81 3.79 -7.17 11.63
CA LEU A 81 3.89 -7.79 12.95
C LEU A 81 3.82 -9.31 12.80
N ASN A 82 4.85 -10.02 13.30
CA ASN A 82 4.88 -11.47 13.33
C ASN A 82 5.16 -11.94 14.77
N ALA A 83 4.68 -13.12 15.14
CA ALA A 83 5.03 -13.71 16.43
C ALA A 83 6.55 -13.91 16.54
N LYS A 84 7.18 -13.68 17.71
CA LYS A 84 8.64 -13.80 17.90
C LYS A 84 9.16 -15.19 17.62
N GLY A 85 8.34 -16.23 17.85
CA GLY A 85 8.62 -17.61 17.48
C GLY A 85 8.48 -17.93 15.99
N SER A 86 7.98 -17.01 15.15
CA SER A 86 7.93 -17.25 13.71
C SER A 86 9.34 -17.29 13.13
N ALA A 87 9.67 -18.38 12.44
CA ALA A 87 10.92 -18.52 11.71
C ALA A 87 10.95 -17.64 10.46
N GLN A 88 9.78 -17.29 9.92
CA GLN A 88 9.63 -16.45 8.73
C GLN A 88 8.48 -15.45 8.83
N CYS A 89 8.59 -14.32 8.14
CA CYS A 89 7.50 -13.35 8.04
C CYS A 89 6.35 -13.90 7.17
N GLY A 90 5.12 -13.90 7.70
CA GLY A 90 3.94 -14.39 6.98
C GLY A 90 3.55 -13.57 5.75
N ARG A 91 4.06 -12.34 5.59
CA ARG A 91 3.75 -11.46 4.46
C ARG A 91 4.83 -11.43 3.38
N CYS A 92 6.10 -11.41 3.77
CA CYS A 92 7.22 -11.24 2.84
C CYS A 92 8.18 -12.44 2.75
N GLY A 93 7.98 -13.48 3.57
CA GLY A 93 8.77 -14.71 3.54
C GLY A 93 10.20 -14.58 4.08
N VAL A 94 10.57 -13.46 4.70
CA VAL A 94 11.91 -13.26 5.28
C VAL A 94 12.12 -14.20 6.47
N ILE A 95 13.21 -14.98 6.44
CA ILE A 95 13.61 -15.88 7.52
C ILE A 95 14.39 -15.10 8.58
N PHE A 96 13.91 -15.12 9.83
CA PHE A 96 14.47 -14.31 10.92
C PHE A 96 15.82 -14.83 11.42
N ALA A 97 16.08 -16.13 11.37
CA ALA A 97 17.36 -16.72 11.80
C ALA A 97 18.55 -16.26 10.93
N GLN A 98 18.30 -15.95 9.65
CA GLN A 98 19.32 -15.36 8.76
C GLN A 98 19.54 -13.87 9.04
N LEU A 99 18.66 -13.24 9.82
CA LEU A 99 18.69 -11.81 10.14
C LEU A 99 19.31 -11.51 11.51
N GLU A 100 19.25 -12.44 12.47
CA GLU A 100 19.77 -12.27 13.84
C GLU A 100 21.30 -12.16 13.89
N ASN A 101 22.02 -12.71 12.90
CA ASN A 101 23.49 -12.65 12.81
C ASN A 101 24.01 -11.40 12.07
N LEU A 102 23.15 -10.43 11.82
CA LEU A 102 23.44 -9.26 11.02
C LEU A 102 23.19 -8.03 11.90
N PRO A 103 24.17 -7.14 12.14
CA PRO A 103 23.91 -5.89 12.84
C PRO A 103 22.91 -5.08 12.01
N LEU A 104 21.65 -5.08 12.42
CA LEU A 104 20.63 -4.20 11.88
C LEU A 104 20.88 -2.82 12.48
N ASP A 105 21.62 -1.98 11.77
CA ASP A 105 21.65 -0.55 12.07
C ASP A 105 20.21 -0.01 11.95
N ALA A 106 19.62 0.36 13.09
CA ALA A 106 18.25 0.85 13.20
C ALA A 106 17.96 2.11 12.34
N LYS A 107 18.98 2.78 11.81
CA LYS A 107 18.88 3.93 10.88
C LYS A 107 18.76 3.53 9.40
N THR A 108 19.09 2.30 9.06
CA THR A 108 19.08 1.78 7.68
C THR A 108 18.59 0.35 7.76
N GLY A 109 17.28 0.14 7.65
CA GLY A 109 16.65 -1.20 7.60
C GLY A 109 17.08 -2.02 6.38
N ALA A 110 18.37 -2.27 6.22
CA ALA A 110 19.02 -2.90 5.10
C ALA A 110 19.90 -4.06 5.59
N LEU A 111 20.03 -5.09 4.76
CA LEU A 111 20.92 -6.21 5.04
C LEU A 111 22.38 -5.74 5.03
N PRO A 112 23.23 -6.15 5.99
CA PRO A 112 24.65 -5.80 6.01
C PRO A 112 25.43 -6.20 4.77
N SER A 113 24.98 -7.23 4.04
CA SER A 113 25.56 -7.61 2.75
C SER A 113 25.43 -6.51 1.68
N LEU A 114 24.32 -5.76 1.69
CA LEU A 114 24.11 -4.62 0.80
C LEU A 114 24.91 -3.39 1.24
N VAL A 115 25.08 -3.21 2.55
CA VAL A 115 25.93 -2.13 3.09
C VAL A 115 27.38 -2.33 2.66
N ARG A 116 27.91 -3.55 2.75
CA ARG A 116 29.25 -3.88 2.26
C ARG A 116 29.38 -3.68 0.75
N ALA A 117 28.40 -4.15 -0.03
CA ALA A 117 28.39 -3.96 -1.48
C ALA A 117 28.36 -2.48 -1.88
N TRP A 118 27.66 -1.64 -1.11
CA TRP A 118 27.67 -0.18 -1.30
C TRP A 118 29.04 0.41 -0.98
N GLN A 119 29.68 0.00 0.12
CA GLN A 119 31.03 0.46 0.48
C GLN A 119 32.07 0.06 -0.57
N GLU A 120 31.98 -1.16 -1.11
CA GLU A 120 32.86 -1.66 -2.18
C GLU A 120 32.67 -0.92 -3.51
N LEU A 121 31.43 -0.51 -3.80
CA LEU A 121 31.10 0.35 -4.93
C LEU A 121 31.69 1.76 -4.75
N MET A 122 31.57 2.34 -3.56
CA MET A 122 32.15 3.67 -3.28
C MET A 122 33.69 3.66 -3.34
N GLY A 123 34.33 2.50 -3.18
CA GLY A 123 35.78 2.35 -3.35
C GLY A 123 36.25 2.47 -4.80
N ASP A 124 35.43 2.07 -5.77
CA ASP A 124 35.69 2.19 -7.21
C ASP A 124 34.43 2.73 -7.92
N TYR A 125 34.17 4.02 -7.71
CA TYR A 125 32.93 4.67 -8.15
C TYR A 125 32.75 4.65 -9.68
N ASP A 126 33.82 4.89 -10.44
CA ASP A 126 33.73 4.97 -11.90
C ASP A 126 33.41 3.62 -12.59
N ASN A 127 33.40 2.53 -11.83
CA ASN A 127 33.11 1.20 -12.35
C ASN A 127 31.60 0.94 -12.46
N LEU A 128 31.05 1.22 -13.64
CA LEU A 128 29.64 0.97 -13.96
C LEU A 128 29.20 -0.49 -13.71
N ALA A 129 30.09 -1.47 -13.86
CA ALA A 129 29.75 -2.88 -13.61
C ALA A 129 29.44 -3.13 -12.12
N LYS A 130 30.13 -2.47 -11.20
CA LYS A 130 29.84 -2.55 -9.75
C LYS A 130 28.50 -1.90 -9.41
N HIS A 131 28.18 -0.77 -10.03
CA HIS A 131 26.86 -0.13 -9.92
C HIS A 131 25.73 -1.06 -10.36
N MET A 132 25.90 -1.70 -11.51
CA MET A 132 24.94 -2.67 -12.03
C MET A 132 24.81 -3.89 -11.12
N ALA A 133 25.92 -4.46 -10.66
CA ALA A 133 25.93 -5.59 -9.75
C ALA A 133 25.22 -5.26 -8.42
N PHE A 134 25.42 -4.06 -7.88
CA PHE A 134 24.72 -3.58 -6.69
C PHE A 134 23.21 -3.48 -6.91
N VAL A 135 22.77 -2.86 -8.02
CA VAL A 135 21.35 -2.73 -8.35
C VAL A 135 20.69 -4.11 -8.52
N HIS A 136 21.33 -5.03 -9.25
CA HIS A 136 20.86 -6.41 -9.40
C HIS A 136 20.71 -7.11 -8.04
N ARG A 137 21.71 -6.98 -7.16
CA ARG A 137 21.66 -7.56 -5.81
C ARG A 137 20.52 -6.97 -4.98
N CYS A 138 20.22 -5.68 -5.15
CA CYS A 138 19.05 -5.04 -4.55
C CYS A 138 17.73 -5.53 -5.14
N GLU A 139 17.67 -5.86 -6.44
CA GLU A 139 16.49 -6.45 -7.07
C GLU A 139 16.18 -7.85 -6.53
N ASP A 140 17.21 -8.70 -6.46
CA ASP A 140 17.14 -10.09 -5.98
C ASP A 140 16.67 -10.16 -4.53
N LEU A 141 17.25 -9.32 -3.67
CA LEU A 141 16.89 -9.25 -2.25
C LEU A 141 15.57 -8.47 -2.00
N GLN A 142 14.98 -7.91 -3.06
CA GLN A 142 13.82 -7.00 -3.02
C GLN A 142 14.05 -5.79 -2.09
N ALA A 143 15.27 -5.25 -2.11
CA ALA A 143 15.73 -4.09 -1.35
C ALA A 143 15.93 -2.85 -2.25
N LEU A 144 15.23 -2.75 -3.39
CA LEU A 144 15.23 -1.56 -4.26
C LEU A 144 14.98 -0.21 -3.53
N PRO A 145 14.17 -0.12 -2.46
CA PRO A 145 14.07 1.11 -1.67
C PRO A 145 15.37 1.59 -1.05
N TYR A 146 16.27 0.67 -0.72
CA TYR A 146 17.59 1.00 -0.20
C TYR A 146 18.47 1.63 -1.28
N ALA A 147 18.57 1.00 -2.46
CA ALA A 147 19.32 1.56 -3.60
C ALA A 147 18.77 2.94 -4.00
N LEU A 148 17.45 3.09 -4.06
CA LEU A 148 16.80 4.35 -4.40
C LEU A 148 17.13 5.46 -3.40
N LYS A 149 17.15 5.15 -2.10
CA LYS A 149 17.55 6.12 -1.08
C LYS A 149 19.02 6.51 -1.29
N LYS A 150 19.92 5.55 -1.47
CA LYS A 150 21.36 5.80 -1.63
C LYS A 150 21.70 6.66 -2.84
N TYR A 151 21.11 6.38 -4.01
CA TYR A 151 21.34 7.18 -5.20
C TYR A 151 20.67 8.56 -5.13
N ARG A 152 19.56 8.71 -4.39
CA ARG A 152 18.99 10.04 -4.10
C ARG A 152 19.90 10.85 -3.18
N ASP A 153 20.32 10.25 -2.06
CA ASP A 153 21.24 10.89 -1.13
C ASP A 153 22.52 11.33 -1.87
N LEU A 154 23.02 10.54 -2.82
CA LEU A 154 24.18 10.89 -3.65
C LEU A 154 23.89 12.06 -4.60
N LYS A 155 22.73 12.06 -5.27
CA LYS A 155 22.30 13.13 -6.18
C LYS A 155 21.99 14.44 -5.45
N ASP A 156 21.50 14.37 -4.22
CA ASP A 156 21.25 15.54 -3.37
C ASP A 156 22.56 16.24 -2.98
N VAL A 157 23.65 15.47 -2.84
CA VAL A 157 25.01 16.01 -2.57
C VAL A 157 25.71 16.43 -3.85
N GLN A 158 25.55 15.67 -4.95
CA GLN A 158 26.19 15.91 -6.24
C GLN A 158 25.17 15.87 -7.39
N PRO A 159 24.54 17.00 -7.75
CA PRO A 159 23.47 17.02 -8.74
C PRO A 159 23.95 16.84 -10.19
N GLN A 160 25.25 16.95 -10.47
CA GLN A 160 25.84 16.80 -11.81
C GLN A 160 26.36 15.39 -12.12
N ASP A 161 26.14 14.43 -11.21
CA ASP A 161 26.62 13.07 -11.38
C ASP A 161 25.73 12.27 -12.35
N GLU A 162 26.27 11.99 -13.54
CA GLU A 162 25.58 11.24 -14.60
C GLU A 162 25.39 9.76 -14.24
N ILE A 163 26.32 9.14 -13.51
CA ILE A 163 26.26 7.72 -13.14
C ILE A 163 25.16 7.52 -12.10
N ALA A 164 25.09 8.41 -11.10
CA ALA A 164 24.04 8.39 -10.09
C ALA A 164 22.65 8.57 -10.73
N ASP A 165 22.53 9.47 -11.71
CA ASP A 165 21.27 9.71 -12.42
C ASP A 165 20.85 8.50 -13.26
N GLU A 166 21.78 7.91 -14.02
CA GLU A 166 21.52 6.71 -14.82
C GLU A 166 21.04 5.55 -13.93
N MET A 167 21.71 5.31 -12.81
CA MET A 167 21.35 4.24 -11.88
C MET A 167 20.02 4.50 -11.18
N LEU A 168 19.73 5.76 -10.83
CA LEU A 168 18.45 6.16 -10.25
C LEU A 168 17.29 5.89 -11.23
N HIS A 169 17.47 6.20 -12.51
CA HIS A 169 16.51 5.91 -13.57
C HIS A 169 16.29 4.40 -13.74
N ARG A 170 17.35 3.59 -13.72
CA ARG A 170 17.25 2.13 -13.78
C ARG A 170 16.48 1.55 -12.58
N VAL A 171 16.79 2.00 -11.36
CA VAL A 171 16.10 1.56 -10.13
C VAL A 171 14.62 1.93 -10.14
N LEU A 172 14.27 3.12 -10.65
CA LEU A 172 12.89 3.55 -10.83
C LEU A 172 12.16 2.71 -11.90
N GLY A 173 12.80 2.45 -13.03
CA GLY A 173 12.28 1.60 -14.10
C GLY A 173 12.03 0.15 -13.63
N GLY A 174 12.93 -0.41 -12.81
CA GLY A 174 12.77 -1.74 -12.21
C GLY A 174 11.53 -1.87 -11.33
N ARG A 175 11.13 -0.80 -10.62
CA ARG A 175 9.90 -0.80 -9.81
C ARG A 175 8.62 -0.90 -10.64
N LEU A 176 8.60 -0.38 -11.86
CA LEU A 176 7.43 -0.39 -12.74
C LEU A 176 7.20 -1.75 -13.42
N LYS A 177 8.27 -2.53 -13.66
CA LYS A 177 8.18 -3.84 -14.32
C LYS A 177 7.37 -4.87 -13.53
N ARG A 178 7.43 -4.85 -12.19
CA ARG A 178 6.71 -5.80 -11.32
C ARG A 178 5.18 -5.63 -11.34
N PRO A 179 4.61 -4.44 -11.10
CA PRO A 179 3.17 -4.24 -11.21
C PRO A 179 2.68 -4.47 -12.64
N ALA A 180 3.42 -4.05 -13.66
CA ALA A 180 3.04 -4.28 -15.06
C ALA A 180 2.97 -5.78 -15.43
N ALA A 181 3.94 -6.58 -14.98
CA ALA A 181 3.96 -8.03 -15.20
C ALA A 181 2.87 -8.77 -14.40
N TRP A 182 2.47 -8.25 -13.24
CA TRP A 182 1.38 -8.79 -12.45
C TRP A 182 0.01 -8.42 -13.05
N LEU A 183 -0.17 -7.17 -13.48
CA LEU A 183 -1.40 -6.69 -14.11
C LEU A 183 -1.67 -7.41 -15.43
N SER A 184 -0.65 -7.63 -16.26
CA SER A 184 -0.79 -8.30 -17.56
C SER A 184 -1.17 -9.78 -17.46
N LYS A 185 -0.86 -10.43 -16.33
CA LYS A 185 -1.25 -11.82 -16.04
C LYS A 185 -2.65 -11.95 -15.45
N HIS A 186 -3.27 -10.86 -14.99
CA HIS A 186 -4.58 -10.93 -14.35
C HIS A 186 -5.70 -11.26 -15.36
N PRO A 187 -6.53 -12.30 -15.11
CA PRO A 187 -7.55 -12.75 -16.07
C PRO A 187 -8.63 -11.68 -16.34
N ALA A 188 -8.90 -10.80 -15.36
CA ALA A 188 -9.82 -9.67 -15.50
C ALA A 188 -9.32 -8.62 -16.51
N VAL A 189 -8.00 -8.40 -16.57
CA VAL A 189 -7.39 -7.44 -17.51
C VAL A 189 -7.40 -8.00 -18.92
N LYS A 190 -7.13 -9.31 -19.09
CA LYS A 190 -7.21 -9.98 -20.40
C LYS A 190 -8.64 -9.99 -20.97
N THR A 191 -9.64 -10.28 -20.14
CA THR A 191 -11.05 -10.28 -20.54
C THR A 191 -11.60 -8.87 -20.77
N ALA A 192 -11.11 -7.86 -20.05
CA ALA A 192 -11.40 -6.46 -20.33
C ALA A 192 -10.79 -6.03 -21.67
N LEU A 193 -9.49 -6.29 -21.90
CA LEU A 193 -8.77 -5.96 -23.13
C LEU A 193 -9.34 -6.66 -24.37
N SER A 194 -9.87 -7.89 -24.24
CA SER A 194 -10.48 -8.60 -25.38
C SER A 194 -11.87 -8.07 -25.75
N ARG A 195 -12.56 -7.40 -24.81
CA ARG A 195 -13.84 -6.72 -25.07
C ARG A 195 -13.66 -5.30 -25.64
N VAL A 196 -12.43 -4.80 -25.66
CA VAL A 196 -12.10 -3.51 -26.23
C VAL A 196 -12.13 -3.58 -27.75
N HIS A 197 -13.02 -2.80 -28.35
CA HIS A 197 -13.07 -2.62 -29.79
C HIS A 197 -11.91 -1.71 -30.23
N TRP A 198 -10.75 -2.30 -30.46
CA TRP A 198 -9.53 -1.59 -30.89
C TRP A 198 -9.72 -0.72 -32.13
N ALA A 199 -10.61 -1.12 -33.04
CA ALA A 199 -10.97 -0.31 -34.21
C ALA A 199 -11.66 1.00 -33.82
N ARG A 200 -12.56 0.97 -32.82
CA ARG A 200 -13.24 2.15 -32.30
C ARG A 200 -12.27 3.04 -31.51
N ILE A 201 -11.42 2.43 -30.68
CA ILE A 201 -10.38 3.19 -29.94
C ILE A 201 -9.43 3.90 -30.90
N ARG A 202 -8.96 3.24 -31.96
CA ARG A 202 -8.04 3.89 -32.92
C ARG A 202 -8.67 5.11 -33.59
N LYS A 203 -9.99 5.08 -33.86
CA LYS A 203 -10.73 6.20 -34.44
C LYS A 203 -10.97 7.33 -33.45
N ILE A 204 -11.31 7.02 -32.20
CA ILE A 204 -11.70 8.01 -31.17
C ILE A 204 -10.48 8.58 -30.42
N SER A 205 -9.39 7.80 -30.31
CA SER A 205 -8.18 8.15 -29.55
C SER A 205 -7.64 9.54 -29.89
N PRO A 206 -7.44 9.94 -31.16
CA PRO A 206 -6.84 11.23 -31.47
C PRO A 206 -7.71 12.41 -30.99
N TRP A 207 -9.04 12.29 -31.13
CA TRP A 207 -10.01 13.28 -30.65
C TRP A 207 -10.06 13.33 -29.12
N ALA A 208 -10.09 12.17 -28.47
CA ALA A 208 -10.12 12.06 -27.01
C ALA A 208 -8.84 12.61 -26.35
N VAL A 209 -7.67 12.29 -26.90
CA VAL A 209 -6.38 12.77 -26.42
C VAL A 209 -6.27 14.29 -26.60
N SER A 210 -6.65 14.81 -27.77
CA SER A 210 -6.66 16.26 -28.03
C SER A 210 -7.61 17.01 -27.07
N GLY A 211 -8.85 16.52 -26.91
CA GLY A 211 -9.82 17.10 -25.98
C GLY A 211 -9.36 17.08 -24.52
N LEU A 212 -8.74 15.97 -24.10
CA LEU A 212 -8.17 15.85 -22.75
C LEU A 212 -7.04 16.85 -22.51
N LEU A 213 -6.13 17.04 -23.48
CA LEU A 213 -5.03 17.98 -23.36
C LEU A 213 -5.51 19.44 -23.28
N ILE A 214 -6.54 19.79 -24.05
CA ILE A 214 -7.19 21.12 -23.97
C ILE A 214 -7.82 21.31 -22.59
N LEU A 215 -8.58 20.32 -22.11
CA LEU A 215 -9.28 20.40 -20.83
C LEU A 215 -8.31 20.48 -19.64
N LEU A 216 -7.20 19.73 -19.68
CA LEU A 216 -6.12 19.83 -18.70
C LEU A 216 -5.41 21.18 -18.76
N GLY A 217 -5.11 21.69 -19.96
CA GLY A 217 -4.46 22.99 -20.13
C GLY A 217 -5.31 24.18 -19.70
N LEU A 218 -6.65 24.05 -19.73
CA LEU A 218 -7.58 25.08 -19.24
C LEU A 218 -7.79 25.01 -17.72
N THR A 219 -7.73 23.82 -17.13
CA THR A 219 -7.96 23.62 -15.68
C THR A 219 -6.73 23.89 -14.83
N THR A 220 -5.52 23.77 -15.39
CA THR A 220 -4.27 23.94 -14.65
C THR A 220 -3.47 25.15 -15.15
N PRO A 221 -3.28 26.20 -14.32
CA PRO A 221 -2.58 27.43 -14.72
C PRO A 221 -1.14 27.20 -15.17
N SER A 222 -0.50 26.13 -14.68
CA SER A 222 0.88 25.76 -15.00
C SER A 222 1.03 25.04 -16.35
N LEU A 223 -0.06 24.55 -16.96
CA LEU A 223 -0.03 23.76 -18.19
C LEU A 223 -0.73 24.47 -19.36
N LYS A 224 -0.81 25.81 -19.37
CA LYS A 224 -1.47 26.57 -20.47
C LYS A 224 -0.91 26.24 -21.84
N ASN A 225 0.40 25.95 -21.94
CA ASN A 225 1.04 25.54 -23.19
C ASN A 225 0.48 24.21 -23.74
N LEU A 226 -0.05 23.35 -22.86
CA LEU A 226 -0.64 22.06 -23.21
C LEU A 226 -1.97 22.23 -23.97
N ALA A 227 -2.70 23.33 -23.72
CA ALA A 227 -3.91 23.65 -24.48
C ALA A 227 -3.59 23.98 -25.95
N GLY A 228 -2.49 24.70 -26.20
CA GLY A 228 -2.02 24.99 -27.56
C GLY A 228 -1.61 23.71 -28.32
N ILE A 229 -0.91 22.80 -27.64
CA ILE A 229 -0.55 21.49 -28.19
C ILE A 229 -1.81 20.68 -28.51
N GLY A 230 -2.77 20.63 -27.57
CA GLY A 230 -4.05 19.94 -27.77
C GLY A 230 -4.83 20.48 -28.97
N ALA A 231 -4.91 21.81 -29.12
CA ALA A 231 -5.58 22.46 -30.25
C ALA A 231 -4.90 22.15 -31.59
N SER A 232 -3.57 22.20 -31.65
CA SER A 232 -2.82 21.87 -32.87
C SER A 232 -3.05 20.41 -33.32
N LEU A 233 -3.07 19.47 -32.38
CA LEU A 233 -3.38 18.06 -32.64
C LEU A 233 -4.82 17.88 -33.12
N LEU A 234 -5.78 18.67 -32.62
CA LEU A 234 -7.17 18.66 -33.08
C LEU A 234 -7.24 19.03 -34.56
N PHE A 235 -6.58 20.13 -34.95
CA PHE A 235 -6.57 20.59 -36.34
C PHE A 235 -5.86 19.62 -37.28
N ILE A 236 -4.74 19.03 -36.85
CA ILE A 236 -4.02 18.02 -37.65
C ILE A 236 -4.87 16.77 -37.83
N THR A 237 -5.52 16.28 -36.76
CA THR A 237 -6.38 15.09 -36.83
C THR A 237 -7.63 15.33 -37.68
N PHE A 238 -8.25 16.51 -37.56
CA PHE A 238 -9.36 16.93 -38.40
C PHE A 238 -8.95 17.10 -39.86
N GLY A 239 -7.80 17.73 -40.13
CA GLY A 239 -7.26 17.93 -41.46
C GLY A 239 -6.88 16.62 -42.17
N LEU A 240 -6.23 15.69 -41.46
CA LEU A 240 -5.94 14.35 -41.99
C LEU A 240 -7.24 13.58 -42.27
N HIS A 241 -8.24 13.70 -41.40
CA HIS A 241 -9.53 13.05 -41.63
C HIS A 241 -10.21 13.58 -42.90
N LEU A 242 -10.22 14.89 -43.08
CA LEU A 242 -10.72 15.54 -44.30
C LEU A 242 -9.94 15.13 -45.55
N PHE A 243 -8.60 15.12 -45.47
CA PHE A 243 -7.73 14.79 -46.60
C PHE A 243 -7.93 13.36 -47.09
N PHE A 244 -8.06 12.38 -46.18
CA PHE A 244 -8.20 10.98 -46.57
C PHE A 244 -9.62 10.59 -47.01
N LYS A 245 -10.67 11.28 -46.55
CA LYS A 245 -12.07 10.93 -46.86
C LYS A 245 -12.78 11.86 -47.83
N GLY A 246 -12.32 13.10 -48.00
CA GLY A 246 -12.92 14.08 -48.90
C GLY A 246 -14.30 14.64 -48.49
N ARG A 247 -15.07 13.93 -47.65
CA ARG A 247 -16.33 14.40 -47.03
C ARG A 247 -16.47 13.89 -45.59
N ILE A 248 -17.11 14.69 -44.75
CA ILE A 248 -17.44 14.34 -43.35
C ILE A 248 -18.91 13.93 -43.30
N GLU A 249 -19.20 12.69 -42.89
CA GLU A 249 -20.55 12.24 -42.56
C GLU A 249 -20.70 12.07 -41.04
N LEU A 250 -21.88 12.37 -40.50
CA LEU A 250 -22.19 12.23 -39.07
C LEU A 250 -22.09 10.77 -38.57
N SER A 251 -22.21 9.81 -39.48
CA SER A 251 -22.00 8.37 -39.26
C SER A 251 -20.55 8.00 -38.89
N ASP A 252 -19.60 8.92 -39.05
CA ASP A 252 -18.19 8.65 -38.75
C ASP A 252 -17.83 8.87 -37.27
N PHE A 253 -18.69 9.56 -36.53
CA PHE A 253 -18.51 9.88 -35.12
C PHE A 253 -19.30 8.96 -34.16
N TRP A 254 -20.21 8.12 -34.69
CA TRP A 254 -21.09 7.22 -33.94
C TRP A 254 -20.99 5.78 -34.44
#